data_AF-A0A660Z3K3-F1
#
_entry.id   AF-A0A660Z3K3-F1
#
_cell.length_a   1.000
_cell.length_b   1.000
_cell.length_c   1.000
_cell.angle_alpha   90.00
_cell.angle_beta   90.00
_cell.angle_gamma   90.00
#
_symmetry.space_group_name_H-M   'P 1'
#
loop_
_entity.id
_entity.type
_entity.pdbx_description
1 polymer ?
#
loop_
_entity_poly.entity_id
_entity_poly.type
_entity_poly.pdbx_seq_one_letter_code
_entity_poly.pdbx_strand_id
1 'polypeptide(L)' 'MNGMGWGGMWFGWIFGIIILGVVIWAIVSLIRNTNNSRNSQNYLTHEENALEILKKRYARSEINKEQFEQMKKDLNS' A
#
# COMPACT_ATOMS: atom_id res chain seq x y z
N MET A 1 -49.95 27.83 -0.72
CA MET A 1 -49.28 26.52 -0.84
C MET A 1 -48.11 26.67 -1.81
N ASN A 2 -46.97 26.05 -1.48
CA ASN A 2 -45.79 25.84 -2.33
C ASN A 2 -44.77 27.00 -2.43
N GLY A 3 -43.93 27.11 -1.40
CA GLY A 3 -42.69 27.91 -1.38
C GLY A 3 -41.44 27.07 -1.11
N MET A 4 -41.40 25.82 -1.58
CA MET A 4 -40.34 24.86 -1.23
C MET A 4 -39.85 24.07 -2.45
N GLY A 5 -39.55 24.77 -3.54
CA GLY A 5 -39.17 24.15 -4.82
C GLY A 5 -37.70 24.28 -5.21
N TRP A 6 -36.94 25.19 -4.59
CA TRP A 6 -35.60 25.54 -5.07
C TRP A 6 -34.47 25.09 -4.13
N GLY A 7 -34.68 25.08 -2.81
CA GLY A 7 -33.66 24.58 -1.86
C GLY A 7 -33.46 23.06 -1.94
N GLY A 8 -34.54 22.28 -2.05
CA GLY A 8 -34.45 20.82 -2.08
C GLY A 8 -33.74 20.24 -3.31
N MET A 9 -33.80 20.94 -4.46
CA MET A 9 -33.17 20.48 -5.70
C MET A 9 -31.64 20.58 -5.63
N TRP A 10 -31.11 21.66 -5.05
CA TRP A 10 -29.67 21.87 -4.89
C TRP A 10 -29.08 20.97 -3.81
N PHE A 11 -29.79 20.82 -2.69
CA PHE A 11 -29.40 19.87 -1.64
C PHE A 11 -29.37 18.42 -2.15
N GLY A 12 -30.34 18.01 -2.97
CA GLY A 12 -30.35 16.68 -3.60
C GLY A 12 -29.16 16.44 -4.54
N TRP A 13 -28.80 17.44 -5.34
CA TRP A 13 -27.69 17.32 -6.29
C TRP A 13 -26.32 17.25 -5.59
N ILE A 14 -26.11 18.09 -4.57
CA ILE A 14 -24.89 18.07 -3.75
C ILE A 14 -24.78 16.74 -3.00
N PHE A 15 -25.88 16.25 -2.42
CA PHE A 15 -25.90 14.97 -1.72
C PHE A 15 -25.60 13.80 -2.68
N GLY A 16 -26.09 13.86 -3.92
CA GLY A 16 -25.76 12.89 -4.96
C GLY A 16 -24.27 12.85 -5.31
N ILE A 17 -23.62 14.01 -5.43
CA ILE A 17 -22.17 14.09 -5.68
C ILE A 17 -21.37 13.56 -4.50
N ILE A 18 -21.79 13.85 -3.26
CA ILE A 18 -21.14 13.32 -2.05
C ILE A 18 -21.21 11.80 -2.02
N ILE A 19 -22.39 11.21 -2.26
CA ILE A 19 -22.56 9.76 -2.31
C ILE A 19 -21.68 9.15 -3.39
N LEU A 20 -21.63 9.75 -4.59
CA LEU A 20 -20.75 9.28 -5.66
C LEU A 20 -19.28 9.29 -5.25
N GLY A 21 -18.83 10.37 -4.59
CA GLY A 21 -17.47 10.47 -4.06
C GLY A 21 -17.16 9.39 -3.02
N VAL A 22 -18.11 9.09 -2.11
CA VAL A 22 -17.98 8.02 -1.11
C VAL A 22 -17.90 6.65 -1.76
N VAL A 23 -18.70 6.39 -2.80
CA VAL A 23 -18.66 5.12 -3.55
C VAL A 23 -17.31 4.93 -4.23
N ILE A 24 -16.80 5.95 -4.91
CA ILE A 24 -15.46 5.91 -5.53
C ILE A 24 -14.38 5.69 -4.47
N TRP A 25 -14.44 6.43 -3.36
CA TRP A 25 -13.51 6.29 -2.25
C TRP A 25 -13.54 4.87 -1.65
N ALA A 26 -14.73 4.27 -1.47
CA ALA A 26 -14.87 2.92 -0.96
C ALA A 26 -14.24 1.88 -1.91
N ILE A 27 -14.47 1.99 -3.21
CA ILE A 27 -13.86 1.11 -4.22
C ILE A 27 -12.33 1.27 -4.22
N VAL A 28 -11.84 2.51 -4.24
CA VAL A 28 -10.40 2.80 -4.20
C VAL A 28 -9.78 2.30 -2.89
N SER A 29 -10.47 2.43 -1.76
CA SER A 29 -10.02 1.95 -0.45
C SER A 29 -9.93 0.42 -0.40
N LEU A 30 -10.89 -0.30 -0.98
CA LEU A 30 -10.86 -1.77 -1.06
C LEU A 30 -9.70 -2.27 -1.94
N ILE A 31 -9.48 -1.63 -3.09
CA ILE A 31 -8.35 -1.96 -3.98
C ILE A 31 -7.02 -1.59 -3.33
N ARG A 32 -6.93 -0.40 -2.71
CA ARG A 32 -5.73 0.01 -1.96
C ARG A 32 -5.46 -0.90 -0.79
N ASN A 33 -6.44 -1.35 -0.02
CA ASN A 33 -6.22 -2.19 1.15
C ASN A 33 -5.70 -3.59 0.77
N THR A 34 -6.08 -4.09 -0.41
CA THR A 34 -5.55 -5.34 -0.97
C THR A 34 -4.10 -5.20 -1.45
N ASN A 35 -3.70 -4.01 -1.92
CA ASN A 35 -2.34 -3.73 -2.40
C ASN A 35 -1.42 -3.08 -1.35
N ASN A 36 -1.95 -2.49 -0.28
CA ASN A 36 -1.18 -1.79 0.76
C ASN A 36 -0.64 -2.69 1.85
N SER A 37 -1.04 -3.97 1.88
CA SER A 37 -0.29 -4.97 2.67
C SER A 37 1.13 -5.20 2.11
N ARG A 38 1.52 -4.53 1.01
CA ARG A 38 2.90 -4.56 0.48
C ARG A 38 3.60 -3.20 0.36
N ASN A 39 2.98 -2.07 0.71
CA ASN A 39 3.56 -0.75 0.38
C ASN A 39 3.86 0.18 1.57
N SER A 40 3.26 -0.01 2.75
CA SER A 40 3.72 0.69 3.97
C SER A 40 4.92 0.02 4.66
N GLN A 41 5.43 -1.06 4.08
CA GLN A 41 6.60 -1.78 4.56
C GLN A 41 7.79 -1.65 3.58
N ASN A 42 7.78 -0.67 2.66
CA ASN A 42 8.78 -0.59 1.59
C ASN A 42 10.24 -0.42 2.01
N TYR A 43 10.52 -0.05 3.26
CA TYR A 43 11.87 -0.07 3.81
C TYR A 43 12.24 -1.43 4.42
N LEU A 44 11.34 -2.04 5.19
CA LEU A 44 11.56 -3.36 5.82
C LEU A 44 11.47 -4.53 4.82
N THR A 45 10.60 -4.46 3.80
CA THR A 45 10.48 -5.52 2.78
C THR A 45 11.66 -5.55 1.82
N HIS A 46 12.32 -4.41 1.57
CA HIS A 46 13.54 -4.38 0.76
C HIS A 46 14.70 -5.05 1.51
N GLU A 47 14.83 -4.82 2.82
CA GLU A 47 15.79 -5.55 3.67
C GLU A 47 15.48 -7.05 3.75
N GLU A 48 14.23 -7.43 3.99
CA GLU A 48 13.82 -8.84 4.04
C GLU A 48 14.12 -9.54 2.70
N ASN A 49 13.85 -8.88 1.58
CA ASN A 49 14.16 -9.41 0.24
C ASN A 49 15.67 -9.53 0.01
N ALA A 50 16.47 -8.54 0.43
CA ALA A 50 17.93 -8.58 0.31
C ALA A 50 18.55 -9.71 1.15
N LEU A 51 18.09 -9.91 2.39
CA LEU A 51 18.51 -11.01 3.26
C LEU A 51 18.08 -12.38 2.72
N GLU A 52 16.87 -12.50 2.17
CA GLU A 52 16.41 -13.74 1.53
C GLU A 52 17.23 -14.09 0.28
N ILE A 53 17.57 -13.10 -0.55
CA ILE A 53 18.44 -13.29 -1.72
C ILE A 53 19.83 -13.77 -1.28
N LEU A 54 20.41 -13.16 -0.24
CA LEU A 54 21.71 -13.58 0.33
C LEU A 54 21.66 -15.02 0.84
N LYS A 55 20.63 -15.37 1.61
CA LYS A 55 20.45 -16.73 2.16
C LYS A 55 20.32 -17.77 1.05
N LYS A 56 19.61 -17.45 -0.03
CA LYS A 56 19.46 -18.33 -1.21
C LYS A 56 20.77 -18.58 -1.93
N ARG A 57 21.63 -17.57 -2.07
CA ARG A 57 22.96 -17.71 -2.70
C ARG A 57 23.94 -18.46 -1.80
N TYR A 58 23.87 -18.27 -0.49
CA TYR A 58 24.64 -19.05 0.48
C TYR A 58 24.27 -20.53 0.43
N ALA A 59 22.98 -20.85 0.36
CA ALA A 59 22.50 -22.24 0.21
C ALA A 59 22.89 -22.87 -1.13
N ARG A 60 23.12 -22.06 -2.17
CA ARG A 60 23.67 -22.49 -3.46
C ARG A 60 25.19 -22.59 -3.46
N SER A 61 25.85 -22.29 -2.35
CA SER A 61 27.31 -22.19 -2.23
C SER A 61 27.95 -21.19 -3.20
N GLU A 62 27.18 -20.23 -3.71
CA GLU A 62 27.67 -19.16 -4.59
C GLU A 62 28.44 -18.09 -3.81
N ILE A 63 28.21 -18.00 -2.50
CA ILE A 63 28.90 -17.08 -1.58
C ILE A 63 29.39 -17.84 -0.35
N ASN A 64 30.56 -17.47 0.16
CA ASN A 64 31.10 -18.01 1.41
C ASN A 64 30.45 -17.35 2.64
N LYS A 65 30.57 -17.99 3.81
CA LYS A 65 30.07 -17.47 5.09
C LYS A 65 30.60 -16.07 5.41
N GLU A 66 31.86 -15.80 5.10
CA GLU A 66 32.51 -14.50 5.30
C GLU A 66 31.82 -13.39 4.49
N GLN A 67 31.56 -13.66 3.21
CA GLN A 67 30.85 -12.75 2.30
C GLN A 67 29.41 -12.52 2.75
N PHE A 68 28.72 -13.57 3.21
CA PHE A 68 27.36 -13.48 3.74
C PHE A 68 27.29 -12.59 4.99
N GLU A 69 28.20 -12.78 5.95
CA GLU A 69 28.23 -11.98 7.19
C GLU A 69 28.56 -10.50 6.92
N GLN A 70 29.43 -10.21 5.96
CA GLN A 70 29.75 -8.83 5.58
C GLN A 70 28.52 -8.13 4.96
N MET A 71 27.87 -8.75 3.98
CA MET A 71 26.67 -8.19 3.34
C MET A 71 25.48 -8.06 4.30
N LYS A 72 25.34 -8.99 5.25
CA LYS A 72 24.29 -8.93 6.28
C LYS A 72 24.51 -7.75 7.24
N LYS A 73 25.76 -7.39 7.55
CA LYS A 73 26.09 -6.21 8.39
C LYS A 73 25.82 -4.92 7.64
N ASP A 74 26.19 -4.86 6.37
CA ASP A 74 25.96 -3.71 5.50
C ASP A 74 24.47 -3.43 5.30
N LEU A 75 23.62 -4.48 5.27
CA LEU A 75 22.17 -4.36 5.15
C LEU A 75 21.45 -4.00 6.47
N ASN A 76 22.10 -4.09 7.63
CA ASN A 76 21.52 -3.71 8.93
C ASN A 76 22.02 -2.33 9.42
N SER A 77 22.76 -1.58 8.59
CA SER A 77 23.28 -0.23 8.89
C SER A 77 22.44 0.84 8.21
#